data_AF-A0A5C6MGQ3-F1
#
_entry.id   AF-A0A5C6MGQ3-F1
#
_cell.length_a   1.000
_cell.length_b   1.000
_cell.length_c   1.000
_cell.angle_alpha   90.00
_cell.angle_beta   90.00
_cell.angle_gamma   90.00
#
_symmetry.space_group_name_H-M   'P 1'
#
loop_
_entity.id
_entity.type
_entity.pdbx_description
1 polymer ?
#
loop_
_entity_poly.entity_id
_entity_poly.type
_entity_poly.pdbx_seq_one_letter_code
_entity_poly.pdbx_strand_id
1 'polypeptide(L)'
;MVAQTVINCFIFSLNTSDVGSCLLTVQEVFVRPLDEFVSLWWTFGGGTKLIVDSGVVRPTLTVLPPSPEELQQGSATLVCLASGGSPSQWKLSWKVGGGSSTTSASHSLEVLGSDGRFSWSSTLNLPADQWKKVDSVTCEASLSGQSSVTQSLDPHSCSV
;
A
#
# COMPACT_ATOMS: atom_id res chain seq x y z
N MET A 1 10.28 -13.75 -39.96
CA MET A 1 8.88 -13.29 -39.95
C MET A 1 8.14 -14.12 -38.93
N VAL A 2 7.65 -13.52 -37.87
CA VAL A 2 6.77 -14.20 -36.90
C VAL A 2 5.41 -13.54 -37.05
N ALA A 3 4.44 -14.28 -37.60
CA ALA A 3 3.05 -13.88 -37.56
C ALA A 3 2.54 -14.19 -36.14
N GLN A 4 2.17 -13.16 -35.38
CA GLN A 4 1.54 -13.34 -34.08
C GLN A 4 0.09 -12.87 -34.20
N THR A 5 -0.84 -13.80 -33.96
CA THR A 5 -2.25 -13.49 -33.76
C THR A 5 -2.37 -12.72 -32.45
N VAL A 6 -2.61 -11.41 -32.52
CA VAL A 6 -2.84 -10.58 -31.33
C VAL A 6 -4.32 -10.60 -31.02
N ILE A 7 -4.67 -11.20 -29.89
CA ILE A 7 -6.05 -11.23 -29.38
C ILE A 7 -6.26 -9.91 -28.61
N ASN A 8 -6.93 -8.94 -29.22
CA ASN A 8 -7.33 -7.70 -28.55
C ASN A 8 -8.72 -7.87 -27.90
N CYS A 9 -8.77 -7.77 -26.58
CA CYS A 9 -10.01 -7.57 -25.84
C CYS A 9 -10.43 -6.10 -25.96
N PHE A 10 -11.52 -5.81 -26.65
CA PHE A 10 -12.13 -4.49 -26.65
C PHE A 10 -13.32 -4.49 -25.70
N ILE A 11 -13.27 -3.68 -24.64
CA ILE A 11 -14.45 -3.36 -23.83
C ILE A 11 -15.16 -2.19 -24.52
N PHE A 12 -16.23 -2.46 -25.27
CA PHE A 12 -17.12 -1.43 -25.80
C PHE A 12 -18.38 -1.35 -24.93
N SER A 13 -18.43 -0.39 -24.02
CA SER A 13 -19.64 0.39 -23.73
C SER A 13 -19.29 1.56 -22.82
N LEU A 14 -19.20 2.76 -23.39
CA LEU A 14 -19.08 4.01 -22.64
C LEU A 14 -20.50 4.59 -22.49
N ASN A 15 -21.09 4.44 -21.31
CA ASN A 15 -22.28 5.23 -20.96
C ASN A 15 -21.83 6.37 -20.04
N THR A 16 -21.55 7.52 -20.64
CA THR A 16 -21.18 8.73 -19.88
C THR A 16 -22.46 9.35 -19.33
N SER A 17 -22.73 9.13 -18.04
CA SER A 17 -23.71 9.90 -17.29
C SER A 17 -23.00 10.79 -16.27
N ASP A 18 -22.92 12.07 -16.62
CA ASP A 18 -22.77 13.23 -15.74
C ASP A 18 -21.42 13.49 -15.01
N VAL A 19 -21.22 14.78 -14.74
CA VAL A 19 -19.93 15.47 -14.60
C VAL A 19 -19.27 15.17 -13.26
N GLY A 20 -18.12 14.50 -13.27
CA GLY A 20 -17.19 14.46 -12.14
C GLY A 20 -16.81 13.08 -11.60
N SER A 21 -17.47 12.00 -12.03
CA SER A 21 -17.09 10.63 -11.64
C SER A 21 -17.42 9.63 -12.74
N CYS A 22 -16.39 9.11 -13.43
CA CYS A 22 -16.57 7.99 -14.36
C CYS A 22 -16.79 6.70 -13.56
N LEU A 23 -18.05 6.36 -13.31
CA LEU A 23 -18.44 5.02 -12.87
C LEU A 23 -18.40 4.09 -14.08
N LEU A 24 -17.41 3.18 -14.10
CA LEU A 24 -17.27 2.16 -15.14
C LEU A 24 -18.07 0.92 -14.72
N THR A 25 -19.17 0.65 -15.41
CA THR A 25 -19.93 -0.60 -15.24
C THR A 25 -19.56 -1.53 -16.40
N VAL A 26 -18.82 -2.61 -16.13
CA VAL A 26 -18.43 -3.59 -17.16
C VAL A 26 -19.55 -4.62 -17.28
N GLN A 27 -20.27 -4.60 -18.41
CA GLN A 27 -21.40 -5.49 -18.63
C GLN A 27 -21.03 -6.75 -19.42
N GLU A 28 -20.17 -6.65 -20.44
CA GLU A 28 -19.62 -7.79 -21.19
C GLU A 28 -18.20 -7.51 -21.73
N VAL A 29 -17.40 -8.56 -21.91
CA VAL A 29 -16.04 -8.51 -22.49
C VAL A 29 -16.09 -9.12 -23.89
N PHE A 30 -15.82 -8.32 -24.93
CA PHE A 30 -15.80 -8.80 -26.31
C PHE A 30 -14.37 -8.99 -26.82
N VAL A 31 -14.10 -10.15 -27.41
CA VAL A 31 -12.79 -10.49 -28.00
C VAL A 31 -12.94 -10.52 -29.51
N ARG A 32 -12.28 -9.61 -30.24
CA ARG A 32 -12.23 -9.64 -31.72
C ARG A 32 -10.80 -9.96 -32.18
N PRO A 33 -10.57 -11.01 -32.96
CA PRO A 33 -9.31 -11.16 -33.67
C PRO A 33 -9.27 -10.14 -34.82
N LEU A 34 -8.30 -9.21 -34.77
CA LEU A 34 -7.96 -8.33 -35.88
C LEU A 34 -6.59 -8.76 -36.40
N ASP A 35 -6.49 -8.99 -37.70
CA ASP A 35 -5.27 -9.40 -38.39
C ASP A 35 -4.60 -8.15 -39.00
N GLU A 36 -3.99 -7.30 -38.17
CA GLU A 36 -3.18 -6.16 -38.63
C GLU A 36 -1.96 -5.91 -37.74
N PHE A 37 -0.85 -5.48 -38.37
CA PHE A 37 0.40 -5.11 -37.72
C PHE A 37 0.29 -3.72 -37.08
N VAL A 38 -0.01 -3.65 -35.78
CA VAL A 38 -0.05 -2.40 -35.01
C VAL A 38 1.06 -2.33 -33.97
N SER A 39 1.62 -1.14 -33.79
CA SER A 39 2.64 -0.82 -32.79
C SER A 39 2.13 -1.13 -31.37
N LEU A 40 2.85 -1.98 -30.62
CA LEU A 40 2.51 -2.44 -29.26
C LEU A 40 2.27 -1.30 -28.22
N TRP A 41 2.74 -0.10 -28.53
CA TRP A 41 2.72 1.09 -27.66
C TRP A 41 1.34 1.76 -27.60
N TRP A 42 0.52 1.58 -28.66
CA TRP A 42 -0.85 2.10 -28.73
C TRP A 42 -1.90 1.04 -28.38
N THR A 43 -1.49 -0.20 -28.16
CA THR A 43 -2.38 -1.37 -28.04
C THR A 43 -2.61 -1.79 -26.60
N PHE A 44 -1.72 -1.44 -25.66
CA PHE A 44 -1.86 -1.81 -24.25
C PHE A 44 -1.86 -0.56 -23.35
N GLY A 45 -2.98 -0.31 -22.68
CA GLY A 45 -3.04 0.63 -21.56
C GLY A 45 -2.35 0.08 -20.31
N GLY A 46 -2.21 0.90 -19.26
CA GLY A 46 -1.54 0.50 -18.00
C GLY A 46 -2.24 -0.62 -17.20
N GLY A 47 -3.35 -1.18 -17.68
CA GLY A 47 -4.17 -2.18 -17.00
C GLY A 47 -5.08 -1.57 -15.92
N THR A 48 -6.11 -2.32 -15.53
CA THR A 48 -7.01 -1.96 -14.42
C THR A 48 -7.00 -3.10 -13.41
N LYS A 49 -6.51 -2.82 -12.19
CA LYS A 49 -6.54 -3.79 -11.08
C LYS A 49 -7.93 -3.75 -10.44
N LEU A 50 -8.75 -4.75 -10.72
CA LEU A 50 -10.01 -4.96 -10.01
C LEU A 50 -9.73 -5.68 -8.69
N ILE A 51 -10.16 -5.08 -7.58
CA ILE A 51 -10.08 -5.69 -6.24
C ILE A 51 -11.51 -5.94 -5.79
N VAL A 52 -11.88 -7.22 -5.68
CA VAL A 52 -13.18 -7.66 -5.18
C VAL A 52 -13.01 -8.01 -3.70
N ASP A 53 -13.24 -7.05 -2.83
CA ASP A 53 -13.09 -7.25 -1.38
C ASP A 53 -14.35 -7.88 -0.77
N SER A 54 -14.16 -8.90 0.06
CA SER A 54 -15.26 -9.62 0.74
C SER A 54 -15.59 -9.03 2.13
N GLY A 55 -14.96 -7.92 2.51
CA GLY A 55 -15.18 -7.24 3.79
C GLY A 55 -13.98 -6.39 4.20
N VAL A 56 -14.05 -5.80 5.39
CA VAL A 56 -12.91 -5.09 5.99
C VAL A 56 -12.23 -5.98 7.01
N VAL A 57 -10.95 -6.26 6.79
CA VAL A 57 -10.09 -6.99 7.73
C VAL A 57 -9.01 -6.06 8.27
N ARG A 58 -8.94 -5.96 9.60
CA ARG A 58 -7.94 -5.12 10.26
C ARG A 58 -6.55 -5.75 10.16
N PRO A 59 -5.52 -4.99 9.74
CA PRO A 59 -4.16 -5.50 9.70
C PRO A 59 -3.63 -5.69 11.12
N THR A 60 -2.70 -6.63 11.26
CA THR A 60 -1.85 -6.74 12.44
C THR A 60 -0.60 -5.89 12.23
N LEU A 61 -0.33 -5.01 13.19
CA LEU A 61 0.82 -4.12 13.17
C LEU A 61 1.96 -4.67 14.01
N THR A 62 3.17 -4.65 13.47
CA THR A 62 4.41 -4.96 14.19
C THR A 62 5.39 -3.84 13.95
N VAL A 63 5.88 -3.22 15.02
CA VAL A 63 6.88 -2.14 14.94
C VAL A 63 8.22 -2.71 15.38
N LEU A 64 9.22 -2.61 14.51
CA LEU A 64 10.57 -3.09 14.72
C LEU A 64 11.47 -1.92 15.17
N PRO A 65 12.26 -2.12 16.24
CA PRO A 65 13.21 -1.12 16.71
C PRO A 65 14.40 -0.97 15.74
N PRO A 66 15.12 0.16 15.80
CA PRO A 66 16.37 0.33 15.07
C PRO A 66 17.45 -0.62 15.58
N SER A 67 18.38 -0.99 14.71
CA SER A 67 19.51 -1.84 15.09
C SER A 67 20.49 -1.10 16.00
N PRO A 68 21.11 -1.76 17.00
CA PRO A 68 22.11 -1.14 17.87
C PRO A 68 23.30 -0.56 17.09
N GLU A 69 23.72 -1.21 16.01
CA GLU A 69 24.83 -0.79 15.16
C GLU A 69 24.50 0.53 14.43
N GLU A 70 23.27 0.67 13.91
CA GLU A 70 22.81 1.90 13.27
C GLU A 70 22.75 3.06 14.27
N LEU A 71 22.31 2.79 15.51
CA LEU A 71 22.27 3.79 16.57
C LEU A 71 23.66 4.33 16.95
N GLN A 72 24.72 3.52 16.78
CA GLN A 72 26.10 3.97 16.95
C GLN A 72 26.58 4.85 15.79
N GLN A 73 26.02 4.65 14.60
CA GLN A 73 26.30 5.47 13.41
C GLN A 73 25.52 6.80 13.40
N GLY A 74 24.62 7.01 14.37
CA GLY A 74 23.90 8.27 14.56
C GLY A 74 22.52 8.33 13.90
N SER A 75 22.05 7.22 13.30
CA SER A 75 20.72 7.11 12.69
C SER A 75 19.84 6.09 13.42
N ALA A 76 18.54 6.19 13.26
CA ALA A 76 17.56 5.26 13.82
C ALA A 76 16.45 5.00 12.80
N THR A 77 16.46 3.82 12.19
CA THR A 77 15.44 3.38 11.25
C THR A 77 14.43 2.48 11.96
N LEU A 78 13.18 2.92 12.01
CA LEU A 78 12.04 2.14 12.47
C LEU A 78 11.26 1.57 11.30
N VAL A 79 10.76 0.35 11.46
CA VAL A 79 9.91 -0.31 10.44
C VAL A 79 8.60 -0.72 11.07
N CYS A 80 7.48 -0.29 10.50
CA CYS A 80 6.15 -0.77 10.84
C CYS A 80 5.66 -1.70 9.74
N LEU A 81 5.46 -2.96 10.07
CA LEU A 81 4.89 -3.98 9.20
C LEU A 81 3.39 -4.11 9.48
N ALA A 82 2.57 -3.86 8.47
CA ALA A 82 1.15 -4.18 8.48
C ALA A 82 0.91 -5.47 7.69
N SER A 83 0.31 -6.46 8.33
CA SER A 83 0.09 -7.79 7.75
C SER A 83 -1.37 -8.21 7.85
N GLY A 84 -1.88 -8.88 6.81
CA GLY A 84 -3.21 -9.47 6.84
C GLY A 84 -4.38 -8.46 6.75
N GLY A 85 -4.14 -7.25 6.23
CA GLY A 85 -5.20 -6.23 6.08
C GLY A 85 -6.00 -6.40 4.78
N SER A 86 -7.28 -6.02 4.80
CA SER A 86 -8.02 -5.68 3.58
C SER A 86 -9.07 -4.61 3.90
N PRO A 87 -9.43 -3.73 2.96
CA PRO A 87 -8.94 -3.61 1.58
C PRO A 87 -7.55 -2.96 1.46
N SER A 88 -7.01 -2.85 0.25
CA SER A 88 -5.75 -2.14 -0.06
C SER A 88 -5.82 -0.59 0.12
N GLN A 89 -6.78 -0.09 0.91
CA GLN A 89 -6.96 1.34 1.18
C GLN A 89 -6.49 1.75 2.57
N TRP A 90 -6.02 0.78 3.37
CA TRP A 90 -5.39 1.06 4.65
C TRP A 90 -4.12 1.89 4.45
N LYS A 91 -3.93 2.91 5.28
CA LYS A 91 -2.75 3.79 5.24
C LYS A 91 -2.01 3.75 6.56
N LEU A 92 -0.70 3.59 6.51
CA LEU A 92 0.16 3.74 7.68
C LEU A 92 0.54 5.20 7.89
N SER A 93 0.57 5.63 9.13
CA SER A 93 1.11 6.91 9.58
C SER A 93 1.92 6.70 10.86
N TRP A 94 2.78 7.67 11.17
CA TRP A 94 3.61 7.65 12.37
C TRP A 94 3.29 8.83 13.27
N LYS A 95 3.32 8.60 14.58
CA LYS A 95 3.22 9.61 15.63
C LYS A 95 4.44 9.48 16.54
N VAL A 96 5.22 10.55 16.68
CA VAL A 96 6.45 10.59 17.47
C VAL A 96 6.22 11.45 18.71
N GLY A 97 6.51 10.93 19.91
CA GLY A 97 6.45 11.69 21.16
C GLY A 97 5.06 12.20 21.54
N GLY A 98 3.99 11.46 21.20
CA GLY A 98 2.61 11.83 21.50
C GLY A 98 2.02 12.99 20.66
N GLY A 99 2.80 13.59 19.76
CA GLY A 99 2.33 14.63 18.83
C GLY A 99 1.60 14.07 17.60
N SER A 100 0.85 14.93 16.91
CA SER A 100 0.16 14.60 15.64
C SER A 100 1.09 14.59 14.42
N SER A 101 2.40 14.73 14.62
CA SER A 101 3.34 14.97 13.53
C SER A 101 3.53 13.71 12.69
N THR A 102 2.85 13.68 11.54
CA THR A 102 3.06 12.67 10.51
C THR A 102 4.42 12.95 9.88
N THR A 103 5.43 12.20 10.31
CA THR A 103 6.79 12.36 9.79
C THR A 103 6.87 11.74 8.40
N SER A 104 7.69 12.34 7.51
CA SER A 104 7.97 11.79 6.19
C SER A 104 8.47 10.35 6.32
N ALA A 105 7.68 9.40 5.85
CA ALA A 105 7.98 7.98 5.91
C ALA A 105 7.94 7.38 4.50
N SER A 106 8.80 6.39 4.27
CA SER A 106 8.78 5.63 3.02
C SER A 106 7.81 4.48 3.15
N HIS A 107 6.96 4.26 2.15
CA HIS A 107 5.98 3.17 2.15
C HIS A 107 6.38 2.12 1.12
N SER A 108 6.30 0.85 1.49
CA SER A 108 6.46 -0.26 0.55
C SER A 108 5.25 -0.36 -0.37
N LEU A 109 5.42 -1.06 -1.49
CA LEU A 109 4.30 -1.51 -2.28
C LEU A 109 3.47 -2.53 -1.49
N GLU A 110 2.17 -2.56 -1.76
CA GLU A 110 1.25 -3.54 -1.18
C GLU A 110 1.42 -4.88 -1.88
N VAL A 111 1.60 -5.93 -1.08
CA VAL A 111 1.74 -7.31 -1.56
C VAL A 111 0.50 -8.09 -1.16
N LEU A 112 -0.10 -8.77 -2.14
CA LEU A 112 -1.22 -9.70 -1.89
C LEU A 112 -0.66 -11.07 -1.53
N GLY A 113 -0.93 -11.52 -0.31
CA GLY A 113 -0.60 -12.86 0.17
C GLY A 113 -1.44 -13.93 -0.52
N SER A 114 -0.98 -15.18 -0.46
CA SER A 114 -1.74 -16.34 -0.96
C SER A 114 -3.06 -16.57 -0.24
N ASP A 115 -3.22 -15.99 0.95
CA ASP A 115 -4.43 -15.99 1.75
C ASP A 115 -5.43 -14.89 1.34
N GLY A 116 -5.13 -14.13 0.28
CA GLY A 116 -5.99 -13.08 -0.25
C GLY A 116 -5.96 -11.79 0.57
N ARG A 117 -4.99 -11.62 1.48
CA ARG A 117 -4.85 -10.41 2.30
C ARG A 117 -3.62 -9.60 1.93
N PHE A 118 -3.70 -8.29 2.16
CA PHE A 118 -2.63 -7.36 1.85
C PHE A 118 -1.65 -7.22 3.01
N SER A 119 -0.38 -7.10 2.66
CA SER A 119 0.69 -6.73 3.58
C SER A 119 1.52 -5.61 2.98
N TRP A 120 1.93 -4.66 3.82
CA TRP A 120 2.73 -3.51 3.43
C TRP A 120 3.50 -2.99 4.65
N SER A 121 4.54 -2.20 4.42
CA SER A 121 5.36 -1.64 5.49
C SER A 121 5.59 -0.14 5.31
N SER A 122 5.87 0.53 6.42
CA SER A 122 6.33 1.91 6.43
C SER A 122 7.64 2.00 7.19
N THR A 123 8.58 2.76 6.67
CA THR A 123 9.90 2.99 7.27
C THR A 123 10.02 4.46 7.67
N LEU A 124 10.34 4.69 8.94
CA LEU A 124 10.57 6.00 9.52
C LEU A 124 12.04 6.13 9.90
N ASN A 125 12.72 7.14 9.36
CA ASN A 125 14.10 7.43 9.73
C ASN A 125 14.16 8.65 10.67
N LEU A 126 14.84 8.51 11.79
CA LEU A 126 15.05 9.56 12.79
C LEU A 126 16.54 9.66 13.15
N PRO A 127 17.03 10.83 13.57
CA PRO A 127 18.33 10.92 14.23
C PRO A 127 18.36 10.07 15.50
N ALA A 128 19.47 9.38 15.77
CA ALA A 128 19.60 8.54 16.97
C ALA A 128 19.40 9.33 18.27
N ASP A 129 19.83 10.60 18.30
CA ASP A 129 19.63 11.49 19.45
C ASP A 129 18.15 11.82 19.68
N GLN A 130 17.34 11.87 18.62
CA GLN A 130 15.91 12.08 18.74
C GLN A 130 15.23 10.79 19.22
N TRP A 131 15.58 9.64 18.64
CA TRP A 131 15.06 8.34 19.05
C TRP A 131 15.28 8.05 20.54
N LYS A 132 16.45 8.38 21.09
CA LYS A 132 16.77 8.17 22.51
C LYS A 132 16.05 9.12 23.47
N LYS A 133 15.42 10.19 22.96
CA LYS A 133 14.76 11.24 23.76
C LYS A 133 13.24 11.18 23.72
N VAL A 134 12.67 10.45 22.76
CA VAL A 134 11.21 10.35 22.62
C VAL A 134 10.66 9.30 23.57
N ASP A 135 9.51 9.56 24.17
CA ASP A 135 8.91 8.59 25.09
C ASP A 135 8.35 7.37 24.35
N SER A 136 7.75 7.59 23.18
CA SER A 136 7.21 6.52 22.35
C SER A 136 7.04 6.94 20.90
N VAL A 137 7.17 5.98 19.99
CA VAL A 137 6.83 6.10 18.58
C VAL A 137 5.68 5.14 18.29
N THR A 138 4.60 5.67 17.74
CA THR A 138 3.39 4.90 17.41
C THR A 138 3.18 4.86 15.91
N CYS A 139 3.04 3.66 15.37
CA CYS A 139 2.55 3.41 14.02
C CYS A 139 1.02 3.25 14.07
N GLU A 140 0.32 3.90 13.14
CA GLU A 140 -1.13 3.87 13.03
C GLU A 140 -1.55 3.43 11.63
N ALA A 141 -2.40 2.41 11.54
CA ALA A 141 -3.12 2.06 10.33
C ALA A 141 -4.52 2.68 10.37
N SER A 142 -4.86 3.44 9.33
CA SER A 142 -6.14 4.14 9.20
C SER A 142 -6.87 3.73 7.92
N LEU A 143 -8.19 3.64 8.01
CA LEU A 143 -9.09 3.40 6.89
C LEU A 143 -10.36 4.24 7.09
N SER A 144 -10.82 4.92 6.03
CA SER A 144 -11.99 5.79 6.08
C SER A 144 -13.23 5.05 6.59
N GLY A 145 -13.85 5.57 7.65
CA GLY A 145 -15.04 4.98 8.26
C GLY A 145 -14.79 3.79 9.19
N GLN A 146 -13.51 3.49 9.51
CA GLN A 146 -13.11 2.42 10.42
C GLN A 146 -12.24 2.96 11.56
N SER A 147 -12.23 2.25 12.68
CA SER A 147 -11.33 2.56 13.80
C SER A 147 -9.88 2.30 13.43
N SER A 148 -8.97 3.20 13.82
CA SER A 148 -7.54 3.01 13.56
C SER A 148 -6.97 1.87 14.41
N VAL A 149 -5.98 1.18 13.86
CA VAL A 149 -5.17 0.20 14.58
C VAL A 149 -3.84 0.86 14.89
N THR A 150 -3.39 0.81 16.14
CA THR A 150 -2.14 1.46 16.55
C THR A 150 -1.21 0.44 17.20
N GLN A 151 0.09 0.62 16.98
CA GLN A 151 1.13 -0.13 17.66
C GLN A 151 2.25 0.83 18.07
N SER A 152 2.63 0.79 19.34
CA SER A 152 3.62 1.68 19.92
C SER A 152 4.90 0.93 20.27
N LEU A 153 6.02 1.62 20.13
CA LEU A 153 7.34 1.17 20.54
C LEU A 153 7.96 2.24 21.43
N ASP A 154 8.53 1.83 22.56
CA ASP A 154 9.22 2.71 23.51
C ASP A 154 10.74 2.43 23.43
N PRO A 155 11.59 3.45 23.18
CA PRO A 155 13.05 3.30 23.15
C PRO A 155 13.67 2.72 24.42
N HIS A 156 13.01 2.89 25.57
CA HIS A 156 13.45 2.41 26.87
C HIS A 156 12.92 1.01 27.19
N SER A 157 11.91 0.55 26.45
CA SER A 157 11.38 -0.80 26.61
C SER A 157 12.31 -1.81 25.92
N CYS A 158 13.10 -2.52 26.73
CA CYS A 158 13.83 -3.70 26.26
C CYS A 158 12.84 -4.87 26.16
N SER A 159 12.77 -5.52 25.00
CA SER A 159 12.16 -6.86 24.92
C SER A 159 13.18 -7.85 25.49
N VAL A 160 12.82 -8.50 26.60
CA VAL A 160 13.60 -9.54 27.29
C VAL A 160 13.60 -10.83 26.47
#